data_AF-A0A0C3P952-F1
#
_entry.id   AF-A0A0C3P952-F1
#
_cell.length_a   1.000
_cell.length_b   1.000
_cell.length_c   1.000
_cell.angle_alpha   90.00
_cell.angle_beta   90.00
_cell.angle_gamma   90.00
#
_symmetry.space_group_name_H-M   'P 1'
#
loop_
_entity.id
_entity.type
_entity.pdbx_description
1 polymer ?
#
loop_
_entity_poly.entity_id
_entity_poly.type
_entity_poly.pdbx_seq_one_letter_code
_entity_poly.pdbx_strand_id
1 'polypeptide(L)'
;MRSDQHAKYWFDDGSVIVTIHRTLSNRDPEEDTVLFKLHSSLLARHSTYFGRALKGPGTDEWESVKSGNSRISKVTVTPGLGVRAEEFVSLLEHLYHDTPLSSKSPFNHVASILRVSSPSQLDFPGLHALARSYLEAMFPSGPLPFTHPDHLEEALALTTAYDIRSIRKGIYYSLVTTTDFETEEVGEEGKEQVNNRENNLANGQDGIVEDSKTRHTVLSPADVERCRRLMAGIVDHFTPILFTPPTTPHMACTDVFADKWMSLVIPSAISDGGVYKPLETLEFIKQLDWAAEGLCPACVREKREEWTEEQAVVWDKVDRWLG
;
A
#
# COMPACT_ATOMS: atom_id res chain seq x y z
N MET A 1 5.04 -35.77 -12.62
CA MET A 1 4.04 -34.88 -11.98
C MET A 1 4.11 -35.02 -10.46
N ARG A 2 4.90 -34.16 -9.80
CA ARG A 2 4.78 -33.96 -8.35
C ARG A 2 3.72 -32.91 -8.13
N SER A 3 2.55 -33.38 -7.75
CA SER A 3 1.37 -32.58 -7.49
C SER A 3 1.12 -32.69 -6.00
N ASP A 4 1.32 -31.59 -5.27
CA ASP A 4 1.24 -31.62 -3.81
C ASP A 4 -0.17 -31.25 -3.35
N GLN A 5 -0.79 -32.16 -2.59
CA GLN A 5 -2.06 -31.89 -1.93
C GLN A 5 -1.84 -30.89 -0.81
N HIS A 6 -2.65 -29.83 -0.75
CA HIS A 6 -2.53 -28.85 0.32
C HIS A 6 -2.94 -29.46 1.66
N ALA A 7 -2.01 -29.52 2.61
CA ALA A 7 -2.18 -30.24 3.87
C ALA A 7 -3.44 -29.84 4.67
N LYS A 8 -3.81 -28.55 4.64
CA LYS A 8 -4.98 -28.02 5.36
C LYS A 8 -6.28 -28.04 4.55
N TYR A 9 -6.19 -27.88 3.23
CA TYR A 9 -7.36 -27.63 2.37
C TYR A 9 -7.58 -28.81 1.42
N TRP A 10 -7.70 -29.97 2.06
CA TRP A 10 -7.98 -31.23 1.41
C TRP A 10 -9.09 -31.94 2.17
N PHE A 11 -10.34 -31.59 1.84
CA PHE A 11 -11.50 -32.09 2.58
C PHE A 11 -11.96 -33.47 2.07
N ASP A 12 -12.26 -34.38 2.97
CA ASP A 12 -12.73 -35.73 2.63
C ASP A 12 -14.08 -35.70 1.90
N ASP A 13 -14.95 -34.76 2.27
CA ASP A 13 -16.27 -34.49 1.67
C ASP A 13 -16.22 -33.47 0.52
N GLY A 14 -15.04 -32.98 0.13
CA GLY A 14 -14.89 -32.04 -0.98
C GLY A 14 -15.36 -32.62 -2.33
N SER A 15 -16.14 -31.83 -3.06
CA SER A 15 -16.78 -32.20 -4.33
C SER A 15 -16.06 -31.67 -5.58
N VAL A 16 -15.01 -30.87 -5.41
CA VAL A 16 -14.16 -30.35 -6.49
C VAL A 16 -12.69 -30.36 -6.10
N ILE A 17 -11.80 -30.63 -7.06
CA ILE A 17 -10.36 -30.42 -6.95
C ILE A 17 -9.99 -29.17 -7.75
N VAL A 18 -9.42 -28.16 -7.10
CA VAL A 18 -8.89 -26.96 -7.74
C VAL A 18 -7.38 -27.08 -7.82
N THR A 19 -6.82 -26.81 -9.00
CA THR A 19 -5.38 -26.83 -9.25
C THR A 19 -4.87 -25.41 -9.46
N ILE A 20 -3.89 -24.98 -8.67
CA ILE A 20 -3.23 -23.66 -8.74
C ILE A 20 -1.72 -23.86 -8.98
N HIS A 21 -1.09 -23.03 -9.79
CA HIS A 21 0.37 -23.05 -9.99
C HIS A 21 1.07 -22.27 -8.86
N ARG A 22 2.17 -22.81 -8.31
CA ARG A 22 2.96 -22.09 -7.29
C ARG A 22 3.78 -20.96 -7.87
N THR A 23 4.41 -21.20 -9.02
CA THR A 23 5.29 -20.21 -9.67
C THR A 23 4.75 -19.83 -11.04
N LEU A 24 4.81 -18.53 -11.36
CA LEU A 24 4.49 -17.98 -12.68
C LEU A 24 5.69 -18.07 -13.64
N SER A 25 6.67 -18.94 -13.36
CA SER A 25 7.92 -19.04 -14.12
C SER A 25 7.73 -19.84 -15.40
N ASN A 26 8.37 -19.40 -16.50
CA ASN A 26 8.40 -20.09 -17.80
C ASN A 26 9.25 -21.38 -17.82
N ARG A 27 9.74 -21.88 -16.67
CA ARG A 27 10.32 -23.24 -16.60
C ARG A 27 9.20 -24.26 -16.47
N ASP A 28 9.39 -25.43 -17.10
CA ASP A 28 8.40 -26.49 -17.33
C ASP A 28 7.08 -26.35 -16.52
N PRO A 29 5.98 -25.91 -17.15
CA PRO A 29 4.72 -25.57 -16.46
C PRO A 29 4.02 -26.76 -15.79
N GLU A 30 4.49 -27.98 -16.02
CA GLU A 30 3.83 -29.21 -15.55
C GLU A 30 4.27 -29.72 -14.17
N GLU A 31 5.26 -29.09 -13.51
CA GLU A 31 5.87 -29.69 -12.31
C GLU A 31 5.67 -28.96 -10.96
N ASP A 32 4.96 -27.82 -10.90
CA ASP A 32 4.79 -27.08 -9.64
C ASP A 32 3.35 -26.58 -9.41
N THR A 33 2.44 -27.52 -9.15
CA THR A 33 1.02 -27.25 -8.85
C THR A 33 0.65 -27.70 -7.44
N VAL A 34 -0.26 -26.94 -6.82
CA VAL A 34 -0.90 -27.27 -5.55
C VAL A 34 -2.35 -27.63 -5.80
N LEU A 35 -2.80 -28.70 -5.16
CA LEU A 35 -4.15 -29.22 -5.31
C LEU A 35 -4.93 -29.00 -4.03
N PHE A 36 -6.15 -28.49 -4.21
CA PHE A 36 -7.08 -28.19 -3.14
C PHE A 36 -8.35 -29.00 -3.36
N LYS A 37 -8.78 -29.80 -2.38
CA LYS A 37 -10.05 -30.53 -2.46
C LYS A 37 -11.08 -29.80 -1.63
N LEU A 38 -12.08 -29.19 -2.30
CA LEU A 38 -12.95 -28.14 -1.76
C LEU A 38 -14.44 -28.42 -2.06
N HIS A 39 -15.32 -27.58 -1.50
CA HIS A 39 -16.77 -27.64 -1.72
C HIS A 39 -17.19 -26.79 -2.93
N SER A 40 -17.68 -27.45 -3.99
CA SER A 40 -18.09 -26.81 -5.24
C SER A 40 -19.22 -25.79 -5.05
N SER A 41 -20.18 -26.09 -4.18
CA SER A 41 -21.32 -25.21 -3.87
C SER A 41 -20.87 -23.91 -3.21
N LEU A 42 -19.85 -23.95 -2.34
CA LEU A 42 -19.29 -22.77 -1.68
C LEU A 42 -18.62 -21.85 -2.69
N LEU A 43 -17.78 -22.41 -3.57
CA LEU A 43 -17.08 -21.66 -4.60
C LEU A 43 -18.07 -21.09 -5.64
N ALA A 44 -18.94 -21.92 -6.21
CA ALA A 44 -19.88 -21.52 -7.25
C ALA A 44 -20.92 -20.49 -6.78
N ARG A 45 -21.24 -20.47 -5.48
CA ARG A 45 -22.18 -19.51 -4.90
C ARG A 45 -21.59 -18.10 -4.85
N HIS A 46 -20.30 -17.99 -4.59
CA HIS A 46 -19.64 -16.70 -4.31
C HIS A 46 -18.75 -16.20 -5.44
N SER A 47 -18.33 -17.09 -6.35
CA SER A 47 -17.47 -16.76 -7.50
C SER A 47 -18.20 -16.97 -8.81
N THR A 48 -18.18 -15.94 -9.65
CA THR A 48 -18.68 -16.04 -11.02
C THR A 48 -17.79 -16.96 -11.85
N TYR A 49 -16.47 -16.91 -11.64
CA TYR A 49 -15.50 -17.77 -12.32
C TYR A 49 -15.80 -19.25 -12.07
N PHE A 50 -15.81 -19.67 -10.79
CA PHE A 50 -16.13 -21.06 -10.44
C PHE A 50 -17.58 -21.43 -10.78
N GLY A 51 -18.51 -20.47 -10.67
CA GLY A 51 -19.90 -20.67 -11.09
C GLY A 51 -20.04 -20.98 -12.59
N ARG A 52 -19.10 -20.55 -13.45
CA ARG A 52 -19.04 -20.92 -14.87
C ARG A 52 -18.23 -22.20 -15.08
N ALA A 53 -17.02 -22.27 -14.52
CA ALA A 53 -16.11 -23.41 -14.69
C ALA A 53 -16.72 -24.74 -14.22
N LEU A 54 -17.60 -24.70 -13.21
CA LEU A 54 -18.24 -25.90 -12.65
C LEU A 54 -19.55 -26.32 -13.34
N LYS A 55 -20.05 -25.57 -14.33
CA LYS A 55 -21.35 -25.83 -14.98
C LYS A 55 -21.33 -26.80 -16.17
N GLY A 56 -20.17 -27.33 -16.58
CA GLY A 56 -20.12 -28.50 -17.49
C GLY A 56 -19.17 -28.40 -18.70
N PRO A 57 -19.16 -29.46 -19.55
CA PRO A 57 -17.98 -29.95 -20.29
C PRO A 57 -17.59 -29.17 -21.56
N GLY A 58 -17.86 -27.86 -21.62
CA GLY A 58 -17.57 -27.01 -22.77
C GLY A 58 -16.42 -26.02 -22.57
N THR A 59 -15.76 -26.05 -21.41
CA THR A 59 -14.62 -25.18 -21.10
C THR A 59 -13.35 -26.03 -21.00
N ASP A 60 -12.26 -25.58 -21.62
CA ASP A 60 -10.93 -26.22 -21.58
C ASP A 60 -10.38 -26.42 -20.15
N GLU A 61 -11.02 -25.80 -19.14
CA GLU A 61 -10.65 -25.83 -17.73
C GLU A 61 -11.33 -26.95 -16.92
N TRP A 62 -12.21 -27.76 -17.53
CA TRP A 62 -13.01 -28.79 -16.84
C TRP A 62 -12.56 -30.22 -17.17
N GLU A 63 -12.19 -30.98 -16.12
CA GLU A 63 -11.91 -32.42 -16.22
C GLU A 63 -12.72 -33.21 -15.17
N SER A 64 -13.21 -34.40 -15.54
CA SER A 64 -13.81 -35.33 -14.58
C SER A 64 -12.76 -36.36 -14.16
N VAL A 65 -12.30 -36.29 -12.90
CA VAL A 65 -11.33 -37.26 -12.36
C VAL A 65 -12.05 -38.34 -11.56
N LYS A 66 -11.68 -39.61 -11.76
CA LYS A 66 -12.16 -40.71 -10.92
C LYS A 66 -11.43 -40.67 -9.58
N SER A 67 -12.18 -40.52 -8.49
CA SER A 67 -11.67 -40.65 -7.13
C SER A 67 -12.47 -41.75 -6.43
N GLY A 68 -11.89 -42.94 -6.31
CA GLY A 68 -12.60 -44.13 -5.85
C GLY A 68 -13.78 -44.48 -6.77
N ASN A 69 -14.98 -44.65 -6.18
CA ASN A 69 -16.22 -44.94 -6.90
C ASN A 69 -16.98 -43.67 -7.37
N SER A 70 -16.45 -42.47 -7.09
CA SER A 70 -17.10 -41.20 -7.43
C SER A 70 -16.34 -40.43 -8.51
N ARG A 71 -17.06 -39.63 -9.30
CA ARG A 71 -16.48 -38.65 -10.23
C ARG A 71 -16.39 -37.32 -9.52
N ILE A 72 -15.18 -36.84 -9.29
CA ILE A 72 -14.92 -35.52 -8.71
C ILE A 72 -14.58 -34.56 -9.85
N SER A 73 -15.15 -33.38 -9.75
CA SER A 73 -14.91 -32.28 -10.69
C SER A 73 -13.50 -31.75 -10.48
N LYS A 74 -12.71 -31.56 -11.53
CA LYS A 74 -11.41 -30.91 -11.45
C LYS A 74 -11.43 -29.63 -12.28
N VAL A 75 -11.00 -28.54 -11.66
CA VAL A 75 -10.85 -27.21 -12.28
C VAL A 75 -9.40 -26.79 -12.16
N THR A 76 -8.79 -26.42 -13.28
CA THR A 76 -7.43 -25.87 -13.31
C THR A 76 -7.53 -24.36 -13.53
N VAL A 77 -7.02 -23.58 -12.56
CA VAL A 77 -6.93 -22.13 -12.71
C VAL A 77 -5.76 -21.83 -13.63
N THR A 78 -6.05 -21.19 -14.76
CA THR A 78 -5.04 -20.91 -15.79
C THR A 78 -3.97 -19.94 -15.26
N PRO A 79 -2.67 -20.18 -15.54
CA PRO A 79 -1.59 -19.27 -15.11
C PRO A 79 -1.78 -17.82 -15.57
N GLY A 80 -2.48 -17.60 -16.70
CA GLY A 80 -2.80 -16.28 -17.24
C GLY A 80 -3.68 -15.42 -16.33
N LEU A 81 -4.41 -16.01 -15.38
CA LEU A 81 -5.15 -15.27 -14.36
C LEU A 81 -4.24 -14.70 -13.26
N GLY A 82 -2.98 -15.15 -13.17
CA GLY A 82 -2.01 -14.64 -12.20
C GLY A 82 -2.35 -14.95 -10.74
N VAL A 83 -3.16 -15.98 -10.47
CA VAL A 83 -3.52 -16.40 -9.11
C VAL A 83 -2.37 -17.18 -8.49
N ARG A 84 -1.85 -16.68 -7.37
CA ARG A 84 -0.82 -17.37 -6.59
C ARG A 84 -1.42 -18.31 -5.56
N ALA A 85 -0.72 -19.40 -5.24
CA ALA A 85 -1.19 -20.39 -4.28
C ALA A 85 -1.41 -19.79 -2.88
N GLU A 86 -0.54 -18.87 -2.44
CA GLU A 86 -0.61 -18.23 -1.13
C GLU A 86 -1.81 -17.27 -1.01
N GLU A 87 -2.15 -16.59 -2.11
CA GLU A 87 -3.31 -15.71 -2.17
C GLU A 87 -4.60 -16.50 -2.22
N PHE A 88 -4.60 -17.64 -2.94
CA PHE A 88 -5.70 -18.58 -2.91
C PHE A 88 -5.90 -19.18 -1.51
N VAL A 89 -4.82 -19.50 -0.80
CA VAL A 89 -4.88 -19.92 0.62
C VAL A 89 -5.54 -18.85 1.49
N SER A 90 -5.17 -17.57 1.33
CA SER A 90 -5.77 -16.45 2.07
C SER A 90 -7.28 -16.32 1.82
N LEU A 91 -7.71 -16.56 0.57
CA LEU A 91 -9.14 -16.64 0.20
C LEU A 91 -9.84 -17.80 0.91
N LEU A 92 -9.23 -18.98 0.94
CA LEU A 92 -9.81 -20.15 1.59
C LEU A 92 -9.91 -19.96 3.12
N GLU A 93 -8.90 -19.36 3.75
CA GLU A 93 -8.95 -18.99 5.16
C GLU A 93 -10.15 -18.11 5.49
N HIS A 94 -10.48 -17.16 4.60
CA HIS A 94 -11.67 -16.35 4.75
C HIS A 94 -12.97 -17.16 4.56
N LEU A 95 -13.07 -17.92 3.46
CA LEU A 95 -14.28 -18.65 3.08
C LEU A 95 -14.67 -19.76 4.07
N TYR A 96 -13.68 -20.39 4.70
CA TYR A 96 -13.86 -21.42 5.72
C TYR A 96 -13.81 -20.87 7.16
N HIS A 97 -13.78 -19.54 7.32
CA HIS A 97 -13.79 -18.86 8.62
C HIS A 97 -12.60 -19.17 9.54
N ASP A 98 -11.47 -19.61 9.00
CA ASP A 98 -10.23 -19.79 9.76
C ASP A 98 -9.62 -18.42 10.13
N THR A 99 -9.55 -17.51 9.15
CA THR A 99 -9.02 -16.14 9.31
C THR A 99 -9.94 -15.16 8.58
N PRO A 100 -11.15 -14.86 9.13
CA PRO A 100 -12.08 -13.94 8.50
C PRO A 100 -11.50 -12.52 8.38
N LEU A 101 -11.96 -11.78 7.38
CA LEU A 101 -11.60 -10.37 7.23
C LEU A 101 -12.20 -9.57 8.39
N SER A 102 -11.40 -8.70 8.98
CA SER A 102 -11.79 -7.83 10.09
C SER A 102 -10.98 -6.54 10.06
N SER A 103 -11.35 -5.57 10.89
CA SER A 103 -10.58 -4.32 11.05
C SER A 103 -9.18 -4.52 11.63
N LYS A 104 -8.87 -5.73 12.13
CA LYS A 104 -7.55 -6.11 12.66
C LYS A 104 -6.76 -7.01 11.71
N SER A 105 -7.30 -7.32 10.52
CA SER A 105 -6.60 -8.14 9.55
C SER A 105 -5.33 -7.43 9.07
N PRO A 106 -4.19 -8.15 8.94
CA PRO A 106 -2.96 -7.54 8.45
C PRO A 106 -3.08 -7.16 6.97
N PHE A 107 -2.33 -6.13 6.55
CA PHE A 107 -2.35 -5.61 5.18
C PHE A 107 -2.17 -6.72 4.13
N ASN A 108 -1.16 -7.59 4.29
CA ASN A 108 -0.88 -8.68 3.35
C ASN A 108 -2.07 -9.61 3.12
N HIS A 109 -2.89 -9.87 4.15
CA HIS A 109 -4.08 -10.71 4.04
C HIS A 109 -5.18 -10.01 3.24
N VAL A 110 -5.43 -8.73 3.55
CA VAL A 110 -6.40 -7.90 2.82
C VAL A 110 -6.00 -7.74 1.36
N ALA A 111 -4.72 -7.45 1.09
CA ALA A 111 -4.17 -7.33 -0.25
C ALA A 111 -4.31 -8.64 -1.04
N SER A 112 -3.97 -9.78 -0.43
CA SER A 112 -4.08 -11.10 -1.05
C SER A 112 -5.54 -11.41 -1.44
N ILE A 113 -6.48 -11.18 -0.50
CA ILE A 113 -7.90 -11.39 -0.76
C ILE A 113 -8.40 -10.42 -1.83
N LEU A 114 -8.01 -9.14 -1.78
CA LEU A 114 -8.40 -8.14 -2.78
C LEU A 114 -7.99 -8.58 -4.19
N ARG A 115 -6.77 -9.08 -4.37
CA ARG A 115 -6.28 -9.55 -5.67
C ARG A 115 -7.06 -10.76 -6.16
N VAL A 116 -7.05 -11.84 -5.38
CA VAL A 116 -7.63 -13.13 -5.79
C VAL A 116 -9.15 -13.07 -6.00
N SER A 117 -9.85 -12.21 -5.24
CA SER A 117 -11.28 -11.99 -5.41
C SER A 117 -11.65 -11.07 -6.57
N SER A 118 -10.67 -10.42 -7.21
CA SER A 118 -10.94 -9.40 -8.23
C SER A 118 -11.60 -9.96 -9.49
N PRO A 119 -12.31 -9.11 -10.26
CA PRO A 119 -12.97 -9.53 -11.51
C PRO A 119 -12.02 -10.09 -12.58
N SER A 120 -10.74 -9.72 -12.54
CA SER A 120 -9.72 -10.23 -13.47
C SER A 120 -9.10 -11.57 -13.04
N GLN A 121 -9.42 -12.06 -11.83
CA GLN A 121 -8.93 -13.33 -11.29
C GLN A 121 -10.10 -14.30 -11.05
N LEU A 122 -10.42 -14.61 -9.79
CA LEU A 122 -11.47 -15.59 -9.47
C LEU A 122 -12.85 -14.96 -9.30
N ASP A 123 -13.00 -13.66 -9.51
CA ASP A 123 -14.25 -12.91 -9.55
C ASP A 123 -15.23 -13.31 -8.43
N PHE A 124 -14.89 -12.90 -7.19
CA PHE A 124 -15.74 -12.99 -6.00
C PHE A 124 -16.24 -11.58 -5.62
N PRO A 125 -17.31 -11.05 -6.24
CA PRO A 125 -17.62 -9.61 -6.20
C PRO A 125 -17.88 -9.08 -4.78
N GLY A 126 -18.65 -9.83 -3.99
CA GLY A 126 -18.98 -9.44 -2.61
C GLY A 126 -17.75 -9.41 -1.70
N LEU A 127 -16.84 -10.37 -1.87
CA LEU A 127 -15.60 -10.41 -1.11
C LEU A 127 -14.59 -9.35 -1.58
N HIS A 128 -14.52 -9.09 -2.88
CA HIS A 128 -13.68 -8.03 -3.44
C HIS A 128 -14.09 -6.65 -2.93
N ALA A 129 -15.39 -6.36 -2.92
CA ALA A 129 -15.92 -5.12 -2.35
C ALA A 129 -15.61 -5.00 -0.85
N LEU A 130 -15.73 -6.12 -0.11
CA LEU A 130 -15.39 -6.15 1.32
C LEU A 130 -13.89 -5.89 1.56
N ALA A 131 -13.01 -6.61 0.86
CA ALA A 131 -11.57 -6.42 0.97
C ALA A 131 -11.14 -5.00 0.58
N ARG A 132 -11.77 -4.41 -0.45
CA ARG A 132 -11.56 -3.01 -0.82
C ARG A 132 -11.92 -2.06 0.33
N SER A 133 -13.06 -2.26 0.98
CA SER A 133 -13.46 -1.40 2.10
C SER A 133 -12.48 -1.46 3.28
N TYR A 134 -11.90 -2.64 3.55
CA TYR A 134 -10.87 -2.78 4.56
C TYR A 134 -9.56 -2.12 4.15
N LEU A 135 -9.14 -2.26 2.89
CA LEU A 135 -7.98 -1.56 2.37
C LEU A 135 -8.16 -0.04 2.48
N GLU A 136 -9.31 0.50 2.09
CA GLU A 136 -9.61 1.93 2.20
C GLU A 136 -9.56 2.41 3.67
N ALA A 137 -10.03 1.60 4.61
CA ALA A 137 -9.96 1.93 6.04
C ALA A 137 -8.54 1.86 6.64
N MET A 138 -7.60 1.17 6.01
CA MET A 138 -6.21 1.05 6.48
C MET A 138 -5.38 2.30 6.23
N PHE A 139 -5.74 3.11 5.22
CA PHE A 139 -4.95 4.26 4.78
C PHE A 139 -5.71 5.55 5.08
N PRO A 140 -5.43 6.19 6.23
CA PRO A 140 -6.02 7.47 6.56
C PRO A 140 -5.53 8.57 5.60
N SER A 141 -6.21 9.70 5.64
CA SER A 141 -6.02 10.80 4.71
C SER A 141 -6.29 12.13 5.40
N GLY A 142 -5.76 13.22 4.83
CA GLY A 142 -5.84 14.57 5.39
C GLY A 142 -7.24 15.20 5.34
N PRO A 143 -7.37 16.49 5.71
CA PRO A 143 -6.30 17.51 5.78
C PRO A 143 -5.58 17.63 7.13
N LEU A 144 -6.02 16.95 8.19
CA LEU A 144 -5.29 16.92 9.46
C LEU A 144 -4.12 15.93 9.37
N PRO A 145 -3.09 16.03 10.22
CA PRO A 145 -2.03 15.02 10.29
C PRO A 145 -2.60 13.64 10.53
N PHE A 146 -1.98 12.63 9.93
CA PHE A 146 -2.42 11.25 10.06
C PHE A 146 -1.22 10.31 10.14
N THR A 147 -1.46 9.12 10.69
CA THR A 147 -0.44 8.07 10.74
C THR A 147 -0.14 7.57 9.34
N HIS A 148 1.13 7.46 8.98
CA HIS A 148 1.57 6.88 7.72
C HIS A 148 1.75 5.35 7.89
N PRO A 149 0.86 4.50 7.32
CA PRO A 149 0.97 3.06 7.47
C PRO A 149 2.13 2.50 6.62
N ASP A 150 2.57 1.29 6.96
CA ASP A 150 3.54 0.55 6.14
C ASP A 150 2.95 0.12 4.78
N HIS A 151 3.78 -0.50 3.93
CA HIS A 151 3.37 -1.06 2.63
C HIS A 151 2.81 -0.06 1.60
N LEU A 152 3.23 1.22 1.69
CA LEU A 152 2.74 2.30 0.82
C LEU A 152 2.89 2.01 -0.68
N GLU A 153 4.02 1.43 -1.11
CA GLU A 153 4.27 1.11 -2.52
C GLU A 153 3.28 0.06 -3.05
N GLU A 154 3.09 -1.01 -2.29
CA GLU A 154 2.16 -2.10 -2.65
C GLU A 154 0.71 -1.60 -2.61
N ALA A 155 0.37 -0.78 -1.62
CA ALA A 155 -0.94 -0.14 -1.53
C ALA A 155 -1.20 0.78 -2.74
N LEU A 156 -0.22 1.58 -3.16
CA LEU A 156 -0.34 2.43 -4.33
C LEU A 156 -0.58 1.60 -5.60
N ALA A 157 0.20 0.53 -5.79
CA ALA A 157 0.03 -0.40 -6.90
C ALA A 157 -1.39 -1.01 -6.94
N LEU A 158 -1.92 -1.43 -5.79
CA LEU A 158 -3.30 -1.92 -5.66
C LEU A 158 -4.33 -0.85 -6.02
N THR A 159 -4.11 0.40 -5.60
CA THR A 159 -5.05 1.49 -5.92
C THR A 159 -5.13 1.76 -7.42
N THR A 160 -4.02 1.63 -8.13
CA THR A 160 -3.97 1.77 -9.58
C THR A 160 -4.62 0.58 -10.26
N ALA A 161 -4.29 -0.64 -9.83
CA ALA A 161 -4.84 -1.88 -10.41
C ALA A 161 -6.37 -1.98 -10.28
N TYR A 162 -6.95 -1.47 -9.19
CA TYR A 162 -8.38 -1.61 -8.86
C TYR A 162 -9.15 -0.28 -8.83
N ASP A 163 -8.59 0.80 -9.40
CA ASP A 163 -9.13 2.17 -9.43
C ASP A 163 -9.70 2.65 -8.07
N ILE A 164 -8.88 2.52 -7.02
CA ILE A 164 -9.21 2.94 -5.65
C ILE A 164 -8.69 4.37 -5.43
N ARG A 165 -9.48 5.37 -5.80
CA ARG A 165 -9.05 6.79 -5.77
C ARG A 165 -9.09 7.42 -4.37
N SER A 166 -9.96 6.95 -3.50
CA SER A 166 -10.27 7.52 -2.17
C SER A 166 -9.04 7.67 -1.27
N ILE A 167 -8.11 6.71 -1.31
CA ILE A 167 -6.91 6.69 -0.46
C ILE A 167 -5.63 7.09 -1.18
N ARG A 168 -5.66 7.24 -2.51
CA ARG A 168 -4.46 7.42 -3.33
C ARG A 168 -3.70 8.70 -2.98
N LYS A 169 -4.42 9.78 -2.70
CA LYS A 169 -3.87 11.07 -2.26
C LYS A 169 -3.09 10.94 -0.95
N GLY A 170 -3.66 10.25 0.05
CA GLY A 170 -3.02 9.99 1.34
C GLY A 170 -1.78 9.11 1.22
N ILE A 171 -1.81 8.12 0.33
CA ILE A 171 -0.65 7.26 0.05
C ILE A 171 0.50 8.04 -0.60
N TYR A 172 0.24 8.87 -1.62
CA TYR A 172 1.30 9.70 -2.22
C TYR A 172 1.88 10.69 -1.21
N TYR A 173 1.04 11.33 -0.41
CA TYR A 173 1.51 12.22 0.66
C TYR A 173 2.42 11.46 1.64
N SER A 174 1.98 10.29 2.10
CA SER A 174 2.76 9.45 3.02
C SER A 174 4.09 8.99 2.43
N LEU A 175 4.12 8.64 1.13
CA LEU A 175 5.38 8.30 0.45
C LEU A 175 6.34 9.48 0.55
N VAL A 176 5.92 10.66 0.08
CA VAL A 176 6.78 11.85 0.07
C VAL A 176 7.22 12.29 1.47
N THR A 177 6.42 12.05 2.50
CA THR A 177 6.74 12.45 3.88
C THR A 177 7.55 11.43 4.67
N THR A 178 7.61 10.16 4.26
CA THR A 178 8.25 9.09 5.04
C THR A 178 9.42 8.41 4.36
N THR A 179 9.51 8.45 3.03
CA THR A 179 10.65 7.88 2.31
C THR A 179 11.65 8.97 1.97
N ASP A 180 12.94 8.69 2.20
CA ASP A 180 14.04 9.50 1.69
C ASP A 180 14.08 9.37 0.16
N PHE A 181 13.25 10.15 -0.55
CA PHE A 181 13.42 10.32 -1.98
C PHE A 181 14.67 11.16 -2.18
N GLU A 182 15.78 10.51 -2.52
CA GLU A 182 16.95 11.20 -3.02
C GLU A 182 16.54 11.94 -4.31
N THR A 183 16.37 13.26 -4.21
CA THR A 183 16.54 14.13 -5.36
C THR A 183 18.01 14.06 -5.72
N GLU A 184 18.38 13.08 -6.54
CA GLU A 184 19.52 13.28 -7.44
C GLU A 184 19.17 14.51 -8.27
N GLU A 185 19.64 15.67 -7.83
CA GLU A 185 19.81 16.83 -8.68
C GLU A 185 20.62 16.31 -9.87
N VAL A 186 19.99 16.24 -11.04
CA VAL A 186 20.68 16.04 -12.30
C VAL A 186 21.48 17.32 -12.52
N GLY A 187 22.63 17.40 -11.85
CA GLY A 187 23.71 18.27 -12.24
C GLY A 187 24.15 17.80 -13.61
N GLU A 188 23.81 18.58 -14.63
CA GLU A 188 24.50 18.55 -15.90
C GLU A 188 25.99 18.83 -15.63
N GLU A 189 26.79 17.78 -15.43
CA GLU A 189 28.23 17.76 -15.70
C GLU A 189 28.81 16.36 -15.42
N GLY A 190 29.31 15.69 -16.46
CA GLY A 190 30.29 14.60 -16.31
C GLY A 190 29.84 13.21 -16.73
N LYS A 191 30.12 12.87 -17.99
CA LYS A 191 30.22 11.48 -18.46
C LYS A 191 31.33 10.73 -17.70
N GLU A 192 31.18 9.40 -17.65
CA GLU A 192 32.11 8.39 -17.07
C GLU A 192 31.97 8.23 -15.55
N GLN A 193 31.55 7.08 -15.02
CA GLN A 193 32.31 5.83 -15.10
C GLN A 193 31.44 4.57 -15.04
N VAL A 194 31.70 3.73 -16.03
CA VAL A 194 31.40 2.30 -16.08
C VAL A 194 32.44 1.55 -15.24
N ASN A 195 32.01 0.48 -14.57
CA ASN A 195 32.77 -0.59 -13.91
C ASN A 195 33.48 -0.26 -12.58
N ASN A 196 32.97 -0.84 -11.48
CA ASN A 196 33.70 -1.82 -10.66
C ASN A 196 32.97 -2.11 -9.34
N ARG A 197 32.36 -3.30 -9.23
CA ARG A 197 32.44 -4.16 -8.02
C ARG A 197 31.79 -5.53 -8.24
N GLU A 198 32.27 -6.25 -9.24
CA GLU A 198 32.46 -7.69 -9.07
C GLU A 198 33.75 -7.86 -8.26
N ASN A 199 33.63 -8.27 -7.00
CA ASN A 199 34.59 -9.08 -6.25
C ASN A 199 34.18 -9.09 -4.78
N ASN A 200 33.53 -10.17 -4.35
CA ASN A 200 33.81 -10.87 -3.09
C ASN A 200 32.91 -12.12 -2.97
N LEU A 201 33.36 -13.22 -3.58
CA LEU A 201 32.97 -14.58 -3.20
C LEU A 201 34.18 -15.21 -2.49
N ALA A 202 34.08 -15.39 -1.17
CA ALA A 202 34.57 -16.55 -0.42
C ALA A 202 34.51 -16.27 1.10
N ASN A 203 33.38 -16.58 1.74
CA ASN A 203 33.42 -17.39 2.96
C ASN A 203 32.02 -17.90 3.29
N GLY A 204 31.88 -19.21 3.39
CA GLY A 204 30.65 -19.87 3.82
C GLY A 204 30.53 -19.84 5.34
N GLN A 205 29.36 -19.45 5.83
CA GLN A 205 28.79 -20.01 7.06
C GLN A 205 27.29 -19.78 7.08
N ASP A 206 26.58 -20.88 7.33
CA ASP A 206 25.13 -21.00 7.49
C ASP A 206 24.56 -19.95 8.44
N GLY A 207 23.50 -19.30 7.97
CA GLY A 207 22.67 -18.39 8.74
C GLY A 207 21.57 -17.89 7.82
N ILE A 208 20.46 -18.62 7.76
CA ILE A 208 19.21 -18.15 7.16
C ILE A 208 18.72 -17.00 8.04
N VAL A 209 19.20 -15.80 7.73
CA VAL A 209 18.54 -14.56 8.11
C VAL A 209 17.68 -14.23 6.90
N GLU A 210 16.38 -14.46 7.04
CA GLU A 210 15.37 -13.97 6.10
C GLU A 210 15.51 -12.44 6.02
N ASP A 211 16.24 -11.98 5.02
CA ASP A 211 16.35 -10.56 4.69
C ASP A 211 14.98 -10.11 4.18
N SER A 212 14.25 -9.40 5.05
CA SER A 212 12.94 -8.81 4.81
C SER A 212 12.96 -7.69 3.74
N LYS A 213 13.97 -7.65 2.87
CA LYS A 213 14.25 -6.61 1.87
C LYS A 213 13.90 -6.97 0.42
N THR A 214 13.28 -8.12 0.16
CA THR A 214 13.03 -8.59 -1.23
C THR A 214 11.58 -8.48 -1.71
N ARG A 215 10.83 -7.48 -1.24
CA ARG A 215 9.53 -7.09 -1.84
C ARG A 215 9.36 -5.57 -1.93
N HIS A 216 10.36 -4.86 -2.45
CA HIS A 216 10.12 -3.54 -3.00
C HIS A 216 9.42 -3.72 -4.35
N THR A 217 8.10 -3.56 -4.39
CA THR A 217 7.42 -3.27 -5.65
C THR A 217 7.90 -1.89 -6.08
N VAL A 218 8.93 -1.85 -6.92
CA VAL A 218 9.48 -0.63 -7.50
C VAL A 218 8.32 0.20 -8.04
N LEU A 219 8.13 1.39 -7.47
CA LEU A 219 7.12 2.35 -7.92
C LEU A 219 7.20 2.51 -9.43
N SER A 220 6.05 2.65 -10.10
CA SER A 220 6.07 2.87 -11.54
C SER A 220 6.79 4.20 -11.86
N PRO A 221 7.44 4.36 -13.03
CA PRO A 221 8.07 5.63 -13.39
C PRO A 221 7.10 6.83 -13.33
N ALA A 222 5.82 6.59 -13.62
CA ALA A 222 4.78 7.61 -13.51
C ALA A 222 4.49 7.99 -12.06
N ASP A 223 4.53 7.03 -11.12
CA ASP A 223 4.35 7.29 -9.69
C ASP A 223 5.54 8.01 -9.08
N VAL A 224 6.76 7.65 -9.49
CA VAL A 224 7.99 8.35 -9.09
C VAL A 224 7.93 9.81 -9.51
N GLU A 225 7.51 10.08 -10.75
CA GLU A 225 7.35 11.44 -11.25
C GLU A 225 6.27 12.22 -10.49
N ARG A 226 5.13 11.59 -10.18
CA ARG A 226 4.10 12.21 -9.33
C ARG A 226 4.62 12.54 -7.94
N CYS A 227 5.42 11.65 -7.33
CA CYS A 227 6.04 11.89 -6.02
C CYS A 227 7.03 13.06 -6.09
N ARG A 228 7.87 13.12 -7.13
CA ARG A 228 8.80 14.25 -7.33
C ARG A 228 8.08 15.59 -7.47
N ARG A 229 7.03 15.65 -8.30
CA ARG A 229 6.22 16.88 -8.44
C ARG A 229 5.53 17.27 -7.15
N LEU A 230 4.98 16.29 -6.43
CA LEU A 230 4.36 16.52 -5.13
C LEU A 230 5.37 17.08 -4.12
N MET A 231 6.55 16.46 -4.01
CA MET A 231 7.62 16.93 -3.14
C MET A 231 8.04 18.36 -3.48
N ALA A 232 8.31 18.64 -4.77
CA ALA A 232 8.68 19.99 -5.21
C ALA A 232 7.58 21.02 -4.90
N GLY A 233 6.31 20.67 -5.14
CA GLY A 233 5.17 21.54 -4.82
C GLY A 233 5.02 21.82 -3.32
N ILE A 234 5.21 20.79 -2.48
CA ILE A 234 5.21 20.95 -1.01
C ILE A 234 6.32 21.89 -0.58
N VAL A 235 7.56 21.66 -1.04
CA VAL A 235 8.73 22.47 -0.66
C VAL A 235 8.56 23.92 -1.11
N ASP A 236 8.18 24.15 -2.37
CA ASP A 236 7.99 25.49 -2.93
C ASP A 236 6.93 26.30 -2.16
N HIS A 237 5.82 25.64 -1.82
CA HIS A 237 4.73 26.30 -1.08
C HIS A 237 5.02 26.49 0.40
N PHE A 238 5.57 25.48 1.07
CA PHE A 238 5.66 25.46 2.53
C PHE A 238 6.94 26.10 3.08
N THR A 239 8.05 26.09 2.32
CA THR A 239 9.31 26.71 2.77
C THR A 239 9.12 28.20 3.12
N PRO A 240 8.47 29.04 2.30
CA PRO A 240 8.24 30.44 2.66
C PRO A 240 7.39 30.61 3.94
N ILE A 241 6.39 29.74 4.14
CA ILE A 241 5.53 29.76 5.33
C ILE A 241 6.34 29.40 6.57
N LEU A 242 7.20 28.39 6.47
CA LEU A 242 7.98 27.89 7.58
C LEU A 242 9.11 28.86 7.98
N PHE A 243 9.79 29.50 7.02
CA PHE A 243 10.95 30.36 7.29
C PHE A 243 10.63 31.85 7.42
N THR A 244 9.35 32.22 7.34
CA THR A 244 8.90 33.60 7.59
C THR A 244 8.09 33.64 8.88
N PRO A 245 8.59 34.27 9.96
CA PRO A 245 7.83 34.44 11.19
C PRO A 245 6.48 35.12 10.91
N PRO A 246 5.38 34.60 11.45
CA PRO A 246 4.05 35.13 11.15
C PRO A 246 3.85 36.50 11.82
N THR A 247 3.08 37.36 11.16
CA THR A 247 2.66 38.65 11.72
C THR A 247 1.32 38.52 12.42
N THR A 248 1.05 39.40 13.39
CA THR A 248 -0.23 39.46 14.10
C THR A 248 -0.77 40.90 14.13
N PRO A 249 -2.07 41.11 14.44
CA PRO A 249 -2.63 42.45 14.61
C PRO A 249 -1.99 43.26 15.74
N HIS A 250 -1.38 42.61 16.73
CA HIS A 250 -0.71 43.26 17.86
C HIS A 250 0.81 43.25 17.66
N MET A 251 1.42 44.43 17.50
CA MET A 251 2.87 44.54 17.23
C MET A 251 3.73 43.80 18.28
N ALA A 252 3.37 43.89 19.56
CA ALA A 252 4.09 43.17 20.62
C ALA A 252 4.05 41.64 20.45
N CYS A 253 2.95 41.07 19.94
CA CYS A 253 2.86 39.63 19.65
C CYS A 253 3.67 39.26 18.39
N THR A 254 3.72 40.15 17.40
CA THR A 254 4.59 39.99 16.22
C THR A 254 6.07 39.96 16.62
N ASP A 255 6.49 40.83 17.54
CA ASP A 255 7.85 40.85 18.05
C ASP A 255 8.21 39.54 18.77
N VAL A 256 7.27 38.95 19.53
CA VAL A 256 7.47 37.63 20.15
C VAL A 256 7.64 36.54 19.10
N PHE A 257 6.83 36.51 18.04
CA PHE A 257 7.04 35.55 16.95
C PHE A 257 8.42 35.75 16.31
N ALA A 258 8.80 36.99 15.97
CA ALA A 258 10.09 37.28 15.37
C ALA A 258 11.28 36.81 16.24
N ASP A 259 11.20 36.97 17.56
CA ASP A 259 12.23 36.54 18.51
C ASP A 259 12.26 35.01 18.68
N LYS A 260 11.09 34.37 18.85
CA LYS A 260 11.00 32.98 19.27
C LYS A 260 11.00 31.97 18.14
N TRP A 261 10.54 32.34 16.95
CA TRP A 261 10.30 31.42 15.83
C TRP A 261 11.54 30.60 15.46
N MET A 262 12.69 31.27 15.33
CA MET A 262 13.97 30.63 14.98
C MET A 262 14.45 29.61 16.01
N SER A 263 14.01 29.71 17.26
CA SER A 263 14.44 28.83 18.35
C SER A 263 13.44 27.71 18.62
N LEU A 264 12.14 27.95 18.43
CA LEU A 264 11.07 27.00 18.77
C LEU A 264 10.57 26.19 17.58
N VAL A 265 10.53 26.79 16.39
CA VAL A 265 9.92 26.19 15.19
C VAL A 265 10.98 25.61 14.25
N ILE A 266 11.95 26.43 13.86
CA ILE A 266 12.92 26.07 12.83
C ILE A 266 13.76 24.83 13.17
N PRO A 267 14.32 24.67 14.39
CA PRO A 267 15.19 23.53 14.68
C PRO A 267 14.44 22.20 14.58
N SER A 268 13.21 22.14 15.11
CA SER A 268 12.34 20.95 15.05
C SER A 268 11.92 20.64 13.61
N ALA A 269 11.61 21.67 12.82
CA ALA A 269 11.24 21.48 11.42
C ALA A 269 12.43 21.02 10.55
N ILE A 270 13.66 21.34 10.92
CA ILE A 270 14.86 20.82 10.23
C ILE A 270 15.19 19.40 10.69
N SER A 271 15.16 19.12 11.99
CA SER A 271 15.57 17.81 12.54
C SER A 271 14.66 16.67 12.07
N ASP A 272 13.36 16.95 11.92
CA ASP A 272 12.34 15.91 11.69
C ASP A 272 11.87 15.86 10.22
N GLY A 273 12.53 16.63 9.34
CA GLY A 273 12.12 16.78 7.94
C GLY A 273 10.78 17.52 7.78
N GLY A 274 10.46 18.42 8.72
CA GLY A 274 9.22 19.20 8.76
C GLY A 274 8.93 20.02 7.50
N VAL A 275 9.97 20.42 6.75
CA VAL A 275 9.83 21.09 5.45
C VAL A 275 8.99 20.27 4.45
N TYR A 276 9.09 18.94 4.51
CA TYR A 276 8.34 18.03 3.65
C TYR A 276 7.00 17.60 4.26
N LYS A 277 6.76 17.93 5.53
CA LYS A 277 5.63 17.46 6.36
C LYS A 277 4.77 18.65 6.82
N PRO A 278 4.14 19.39 5.88
CA PRO A 278 3.41 20.60 6.22
C PRO A 278 2.25 20.36 7.19
N LEU A 279 1.54 19.24 7.07
CA LEU A 279 0.39 18.98 7.93
C LEU A 279 0.85 18.78 9.38
N GLU A 280 1.84 17.91 9.58
CA GLU A 280 2.43 17.58 10.87
C GLU A 280 3.13 18.80 11.48
N THR A 281 3.85 19.58 10.67
CA THR A 281 4.59 20.75 11.12
C THR A 281 3.65 21.87 11.58
N LEU A 282 2.57 22.14 10.83
CA LEU A 282 1.56 23.11 11.26
C LEU A 282 0.87 22.66 12.55
N GLU A 283 0.62 21.36 12.72
CA GLU A 283 0.06 20.83 13.96
C GLU A 283 1.01 20.97 15.14
N PHE A 284 2.30 20.68 14.94
CA PHE A 284 3.33 20.92 15.95
C PHE A 284 3.37 22.40 16.37
N ILE A 285 3.39 23.33 15.41
CA ILE A 285 3.40 24.78 15.67
C ILE A 285 2.17 25.20 16.49
N LYS A 286 0.99 24.64 16.20
CA LYS A 286 -0.26 24.91 16.96
C LYS A 286 -0.17 24.47 18.44
N GLN A 287 0.59 23.41 18.72
CA GLN A 287 0.71 22.81 20.05
C GLN A 287 1.70 23.53 20.97
N LEU A 288 2.57 24.38 20.43
CA LEU A 288 3.46 25.23 21.24
C LEU A 288 2.65 26.15 22.17
N ASP A 289 3.14 26.35 23.39
CA ASP A 289 2.52 27.24 24.37
C ASP A 289 2.89 28.70 24.12
N TRP A 290 2.36 29.23 23.02
CA TRP A 290 2.59 30.62 22.62
C TRP A 290 2.14 31.63 23.68
N ALA A 291 1.19 31.28 24.54
CA ALA A 291 0.74 32.15 25.63
C ALA A 291 1.84 32.29 26.70
N ALA A 292 2.51 31.19 27.05
CA ALA A 292 3.67 31.21 27.96
C ALA A 292 4.85 32.01 27.38
N GLU A 293 5.01 32.01 26.06
CA GLU A 293 6.04 32.79 25.37
C GLU A 293 5.71 34.30 25.26
N GLY A 294 4.49 34.71 25.62
CA GLY A 294 4.09 36.12 25.70
C GLY A 294 3.05 36.58 24.69
N LEU A 295 2.46 35.67 23.90
CA LEU A 295 1.35 36.03 23.00
C LEU A 295 0.05 36.21 23.78
N CYS A 296 -0.76 37.17 23.34
CA CYS A 296 -2.09 37.35 23.91
C CYS A 296 -3.06 36.24 23.43
N PRO A 297 -4.09 35.89 24.23
CA PRO A 297 -5.02 34.81 23.89
C PRO A 297 -5.72 34.98 22.53
N ALA A 298 -5.98 36.23 22.12
CA ALA A 298 -6.62 36.52 20.84
C ALA A 298 -5.74 36.11 19.65
N CYS A 299 -4.46 36.52 19.66
CA CYS A 299 -3.51 36.17 18.59
C CYS A 299 -3.19 34.68 18.57
N VAL A 300 -3.12 34.01 19.72
CA VAL A 300 -2.94 32.55 19.77
C VAL A 300 -4.10 31.83 19.10
N ARG A 301 -5.34 32.23 19.40
CA ARG A 301 -6.53 31.64 18.77
C ARG A 301 -6.55 31.88 17.26
N GLU A 302 -6.37 33.13 16.85
CA GLU A 302 -6.35 33.53 15.43
C GLU A 302 -5.29 32.75 14.64
N LYS A 303 -4.08 32.60 15.18
CA LYS A 303 -3.04 31.82 14.48
C LYS A 303 -3.31 30.33 14.42
N ARG A 304 -3.94 29.75 15.44
CA ARG A 304 -4.37 28.35 15.38
C ARG A 304 -5.43 28.12 14.30
N GLU A 305 -6.33 29.08 14.12
CA GLU A 305 -7.33 29.07 13.05
C GLU A 305 -6.63 29.19 11.69
N GLU A 306 -5.76 30.19 11.50
CA GLU A 306 -4.98 30.39 10.27
C GLU A 306 -4.15 29.16 9.87
N TRP A 307 -3.42 28.54 10.80
CA TRP A 307 -2.65 27.32 10.51
C TRP A 307 -3.54 26.10 10.20
N THR A 308 -4.74 26.04 10.77
CA THR A 308 -5.71 24.99 10.44
C THR A 308 -6.28 25.18 9.03
N GLU A 309 -6.55 26.43 8.65
CA GLU A 309 -6.92 26.77 7.27
C GLU A 309 -5.77 26.44 6.30
N GLU A 310 -4.53 26.74 6.68
CA GLU A 310 -3.36 26.44 5.86
C GLU A 310 -3.16 24.92 5.67
N GLN A 311 -3.43 24.08 6.69
CA GLN A 311 -3.46 22.62 6.52
C GLN A 311 -4.45 22.19 5.43
N ALA A 312 -5.64 22.80 5.39
CA ALA A 312 -6.64 22.52 4.35
C ALA A 312 -6.19 23.04 2.97
N VAL A 313 -5.58 24.23 2.89
CA VAL A 313 -5.04 24.80 1.65
C VAL A 313 -3.94 23.91 1.07
N VAL A 314 -2.98 23.47 1.90
CA VAL A 314 -1.94 22.53 1.50
C VAL A 314 -2.56 21.26 0.96
N TRP A 315 -3.52 20.69 1.68
CA TRP A 315 -4.18 19.45 1.27
C TRP A 315 -4.87 19.60 -0.08
N ASP A 316 -5.59 20.69 -0.33
CA ASP A 316 -6.24 20.95 -1.62
C ASP A 316 -5.22 21.14 -2.75
N LYS A 317 -4.02 21.66 -2.46
CA LYS A 317 -2.93 21.78 -3.44
C LYS A 317 -2.29 20.44 -3.81
N VAL A 318 -2.30 19.44 -2.92
CA VAL A 318 -1.75 18.09 -3.20
C VAL A 318 -2.33 17.51 -4.49
N ASP A 319 -3.65 17.66 -4.73
CA ASP A 319 -4.27 17.15 -5.96
C ASP A 319 -3.70 17.83 -7.21
N ARG A 320 -3.41 19.14 -7.13
CA ARG A 320 -2.84 19.91 -8.25
C ARG A 320 -1.39 19.52 -8.51
N TRP A 321 -0.61 19.24 -7.48
CA TRP A 321 0.79 18.83 -7.63
C TRP A 321 0.94 17.40 -8.14
N LEU A 322 -0.01 16.52 -7.82
CA LEU A 322 -0.05 15.16 -8.35
C LEU A 322 -0.38 15.12 -9.84
N GLY A 323 -1.23 16.04 -10.32
CA GLY A 323 -1.65 16.14 -11.72
C GLY A 323 -2.86 15.28 -12.05
#